data_AF-A0A838MHF1-F1
#
_entry.id   AF-A0A838MHF1-F1
#
_cell.length_a   1.000
_cell.length_b   1.000
_cell.length_c   1.000
_cell.angle_alpha   90.00
_cell.angle_beta   90.00
_cell.angle_gamma   90.00
#
_symmetry.space_group_name_H-M   'P 1'
#
loop_
_entity.id
_entity.type
_entity.pdbx_description
1 polymer ?
#
loop_
_entity_poly.entity_id
_entity_poly.type
_entity_poly.pdbx_seq_one_letter_code
_entity_poly.pdbx_strand_id
1 'polypeptide(L)'
;MNDENKIKYQLILDCNNQLKQMGILRFEILAIVSSISMAIFGFIFTLTNIIQNSILAGMSLSIFLFITLVSLAIYIDQTRENMYYLINVMQEMKIKKLGQDFDTPKPKSSAHWPETLYIIFIIDILFFILSLLKF
;
A
#
# COMPACT_ATOMS: atom_id res chain seq x y z
N MET A 1 4.31 -38.20 -13.91
CA MET A 1 4.04 -36.76 -14.06
C MET A 1 5.39 -36.08 -14.07
N ASN A 2 5.77 -35.43 -15.18
CA ASN A 2 7.14 -34.96 -15.42
C ASN A 2 7.50 -33.90 -14.37
N ASP A 3 8.61 -34.07 -13.64
CA ASP A 3 9.08 -33.14 -12.60
C ASP A 3 9.17 -31.69 -13.10
N GLU A 4 9.39 -31.53 -14.40
CA GLU A 4 9.42 -30.27 -15.12
C GLU A 4 8.12 -29.46 -15.02
N ASN A 5 6.95 -30.12 -15.08
CA ASN A 5 5.66 -29.43 -14.93
C ASN A 5 5.48 -28.94 -13.48
N LYS A 6 5.89 -29.75 -12.49
CA LYS A 6 5.79 -29.41 -11.07
C LYS A 6 6.65 -28.19 -10.73
N ILE A 7 7.87 -28.13 -11.26
CA ILE A 7 8.80 -26.99 -11.11
C ILE A 7 8.21 -25.72 -11.74
N LYS A 8 7.66 -25.84 -12.96
CA LYS A 8 7.04 -24.71 -13.66
C LYS A 8 5.85 -24.13 -12.90
N TYR A 9 5.00 -24.98 -12.32
CA TYR A 9 3.89 -24.53 -11.48
C TYR A 9 4.35 -23.84 -10.20
N GLN A 10 5.38 -24.36 -9.54
CA GLN A 10 5.95 -23.76 -8.33
C GLN A 10 6.51 -22.36 -8.62
N LEU A 11 7.22 -22.21 -9.74
CA LEU A 11 7.74 -20.92 -10.22
C LEU A 11 6.64 -19.89 -10.50
N ILE A 12 5.53 -20.29 -11.12
CA ILE A 12 4.40 -19.39 -11.40
C ILE A 12 3.72 -18.94 -10.10
N LEU A 13 3.57 -19.86 -9.13
CA LEU A 13 2.99 -19.56 -7.83
C LEU A 13 3.87 -18.58 -7.03
N ASP A 14 5.18 -18.82 -7.00
CA ASP A 14 6.15 -17.95 -6.33
C ASP A 14 6.22 -16.58 -7.00
N CYS A 15 6.23 -16.51 -8.33
CA CYS A 15 6.23 -15.26 -9.07
C CYS A 15 4.96 -14.42 -8.80
N ASN A 16 3.78 -15.05 -8.80
CA ASN A 16 2.53 -14.37 -8.47
C ASN A 16 2.47 -13.88 -7.01
N ASN A 17 3.00 -14.67 -6.08
CA ASN A 17 3.11 -14.26 -4.67
C ASN A 17 4.07 -13.09 -4.51
N GLN A 18 5.23 -13.11 -5.17
CA GLN A 18 6.19 -12.01 -5.15
C GLN A 18 5.59 -10.72 -5.75
N LEU A 19 4.91 -10.82 -6.90
CA LEU A 19 4.24 -9.67 -7.53
C LEU A 19 3.17 -9.05 -6.63
N LYS A 20 2.37 -9.88 -5.95
CA LYS A 20 1.38 -9.41 -4.97
C LYS A 20 2.02 -8.78 -3.74
N GLN A 21 3.08 -9.38 -3.21
CA GLN A 21 3.82 -8.84 -2.08
C GLN A 21 4.42 -7.46 -2.42
N MET A 22 4.96 -7.28 -3.62
CA MET A 22 5.47 -5.98 -4.08
C MET A 22 4.36 -4.91 -4.17
N GLY A 23 3.12 -5.28 -4.51
CA GLY A 23 1.99 -4.35 -4.53
C GLY A 23 1.58 -3.87 -3.14
N ILE A 24 1.46 -4.80 -2.18
CA ILE A 24 1.11 -4.51 -0.78
C ILE A 24 2.17 -3.67 -0.09
N LEU A 25 3.44 -3.98 -0.33
CA LEU A 25 4.58 -3.29 0.27
C LEU A 25 4.56 -1.79 -0.08
N ARG A 26 4.07 -1.41 -1.26
CA ARG A 26 3.99 0.00 -1.69
C ARG A 26 3.03 0.80 -0.82
N PHE A 27 1.87 0.25 -0.48
CA PHE A 27 0.89 0.93 0.37
C PHE A 27 1.35 0.98 1.84
N GLU A 28 2.04 -0.06 2.30
CA GLU A 28 2.66 -0.07 3.63
C GLU A 28 3.72 1.03 3.77
N ILE A 29 4.67 1.07 2.82
CA ILE A 29 5.71 2.10 2.79
C ILE A 29 5.10 3.50 2.71
N LEU A 30 4.06 3.69 1.88
CA LEU A 30 3.41 4.98 1.75
C LEU A 30 2.75 5.44 3.05
N ALA A 31 2.06 4.54 3.76
CA ALA A 31 1.45 4.85 5.06
C ALA A 31 2.51 5.16 6.13
N ILE A 32 3.64 4.44 6.14
CA ILE A 32 4.74 4.71 7.07
C ILE A 32 5.34 6.09 6.79
N VAL A 33 5.70 6.36 5.53
CA VAL A 33 6.31 7.64 5.14
C VAL A 33 5.35 8.80 5.44
N SER A 34 4.06 8.66 5.13
CA SER A 34 3.08 9.70 5.42
C SER A 34 2.90 9.95 6.91
N SER A 35 2.96 8.91 7.75
CA SER A 35 2.90 9.06 9.22
C SER A 35 4.12 9.78 9.79
N ILE A 36 5.32 9.49 9.26
CA ILE A 36 6.56 10.19 9.64
C ILE A 36 6.48 11.66 9.22
N SER A 37 6.06 11.94 7.99
CA SER A 37 5.85 13.30 7.51
C SER A 37 4.83 14.05 8.38
N MET A 38 3.71 13.43 8.74
CA MET A 38 2.71 14.03 9.62
C MET A 38 3.28 14.38 11.00
N ALA A 39 4.13 13.52 11.59
CA ALA A 39 4.77 13.80 12.87
C ALA A 39 5.72 15.03 12.79
N ILE A 40 6.52 15.10 11.73
CA ILE A 40 7.41 16.25 11.47
C ILE A 40 6.57 17.53 11.28
N PHE A 41 5.47 17.44 10.53
CA PHE A 41 4.55 18.54 10.32
C PHE A 41 3.91 19.02 11.61
N GLY A 42 3.41 18.11 12.45
CA GLY A 42 2.83 18.45 13.75
C GLY A 42 3.84 19.19 14.63
N PHE A 43 5.11 18.78 14.59
CA PHE A 43 6.20 19.48 15.29
C PHE A 43 6.46 20.89 14.72
N ILE A 44 6.46 21.06 13.39
CA ILE A 44 6.60 22.39 12.79
C ILE A 44 5.36 23.25 13.08
N PHE A 45 4.17 22.65 13.18
CA PHE A 45 2.93 23.35 13.46
C PHE A 45 2.87 23.95 14.86
N THR A 46 3.43 23.28 15.86
CA THR A 46 3.55 23.85 17.20
C THR A 46 4.55 25.01 17.26
N LEU A 47 5.49 25.08 16.31
CA LEU A 47 6.38 26.23 16.10
C LEU A 47 5.62 27.31 15.31
N THR A 48 4.60 27.91 15.93
CA THR A 48 3.66 28.89 15.34
C THR A 48 4.33 30.07 14.63
N ASN A 49 5.58 30.39 14.97
CA ASN A 49 6.34 31.48 14.38
C ASN A 49 6.84 31.19 12.95
N ILE A 50 6.85 29.92 12.53
CA ILE A 50 7.37 29.50 11.23
C ILE A 50 6.25 29.48 10.18
N ILE A 51 5.03 29.15 10.57
CA ILE A 51 3.87 29.08 9.67
C ILE A 51 3.38 30.49 9.36
N GLN A 52 3.48 30.88 8.10
CA GLN A 52 2.97 32.17 7.62
C GLN A 52 1.50 32.06 7.21
N ASN A 53 1.07 30.90 6.70
CA ASN A 53 -0.31 30.66 6.28
C ASN A 53 -0.92 29.42 6.99
N SER A 54 -1.63 29.66 8.09
CA SER A 54 -2.24 28.61 8.92
C SER A 54 -3.35 27.83 8.22
N ILE A 55 -4.07 28.45 7.28
CA ILE A 55 -5.13 27.79 6.50
C ILE A 55 -4.50 26.75 5.57
N LEU A 56 -3.45 27.13 4.85
CA LEU A 56 -2.75 26.23 3.93
C LEU A 56 -2.07 25.07 4.68
N ALA A 57 -1.48 25.35 5.84
CA ALA A 57 -0.90 24.33 6.71
C ALA A 57 -1.95 23.35 7.25
N GLY A 58 -3.13 23.84 7.65
CA GLY A 58 -4.24 23.00 8.12
C GLY A 58 -4.87 22.14 7.01
N MET A 59 -4.98 22.69 5.80
CA MET A 59 -5.40 21.92 4.61
C MET A 59 -4.41 20.80 4.32
N SER A 60 -3.11 21.09 4.32
CA SER A 60 -2.08 20.08 4.09
C SER A 60 -2.12 18.97 5.14
N LEU A 61 -2.23 19.31 6.42
CA LEU A 61 -2.35 18.32 7.50
C LEU A 61 -3.55 17.38 7.31
N SER A 62 -4.69 17.91 6.82
CA SER A 62 -5.87 17.11 6.51
C SER A 62 -5.64 16.15 5.35
N ILE A 63 -4.88 16.58 4.32
CA ILE A 63 -4.51 15.74 3.18
C ILE A 63 -3.55 14.62 3.62
N PHE A 64 -2.52 14.92 4.43
CA PHE A 64 -1.64 13.90 5.02
C PHE A 64 -2.42 12.83 5.77
N LEU A 65 -3.38 13.25 6.59
CA LEU A 65 -4.22 12.33 7.36
C LEU A 65 -5.07 11.46 6.43
N PHE A 66 -5.67 12.05 5.40
CA PHE A 66 -6.44 11.32 4.40
C PHE A 66 -5.59 10.28 3.65
N ILE A 67 -4.41 10.67 3.14
CA ILE A 67 -3.49 9.76 2.43
C ILE A 67 -3.09 8.60 3.33
N THR A 68 -2.78 8.87 4.60
CA THR A 68 -2.39 7.84 5.57
C THR A 68 -3.52 6.85 5.81
N LEU A 69 -4.75 7.33 6.05
CA LEU A 69 -5.91 6.47 6.28
C LEU A 69 -6.26 5.65 5.04
N VAL A 70 -6.26 6.25 3.86
CA VAL A 70 -6.55 5.54 2.60
C VAL A 70 -5.50 4.49 2.30
N SER A 71 -4.21 4.82 2.46
CA SER A 71 -3.11 3.87 2.25
C SER A 71 -3.20 2.69 3.21
N LEU A 72 -3.51 2.96 4.48
CA LEU A 72 -3.69 1.92 5.50
C LEU A 72 -4.93 1.06 5.23
N ALA A 73 -6.05 1.66 4.82
CA ALA A 73 -7.27 0.93 4.47
C ALA A 73 -7.03 -0.03 3.30
N ILE A 74 -6.36 0.44 2.24
CA ILE A 74 -6.01 -0.39 1.07
C ILE A 74 -5.04 -1.50 1.49
N TYR A 75 -4.04 -1.20 2.32
CA TYR A 75 -3.12 -2.20 2.84
C TYR A 75 -3.84 -3.30 3.62
N ILE A 76 -4.76 -2.93 4.52
CA ILE A 76 -5.55 -3.90 5.31
C ILE A 76 -6.42 -4.74 4.39
N ASP A 77 -7.10 -4.13 3.41
CA ASP A 77 -7.98 -4.84 2.48
C ASP A 77 -7.22 -5.87 1.65
N GLN A 78 -6.09 -5.47 1.04
CA GLN A 78 -5.23 -6.38 0.27
C GLN A 78 -4.63 -7.49 1.14
N THR A 79 -4.25 -7.18 2.39
CA THR A 79 -3.73 -8.17 3.33
C THR A 79 -4.81 -9.18 3.72
N ARG A 80 -6.06 -8.74 3.92
CA ARG A 80 -7.21 -9.63 4.17
C ARG A 80 -7.49 -10.54 2.98
N GLU A 81 -7.56 -10.00 1.77
CA GLU A 81 -7.75 -10.81 0.56
C GLU A 81 -6.66 -11.88 0.42
N ASN A 82 -5.40 -11.53 0.70
CA ASN A 82 -4.30 -12.48 0.67
C ASN A 82 -4.39 -13.56 1.76
N MET A 83 -4.83 -13.22 2.97
CA MET A 83 -5.07 -14.22 4.01
C MET A 83 -6.17 -15.21 3.61
N TYR A 84 -7.29 -14.72 3.07
CA TYR A 84 -8.37 -15.59 2.57
C TYR A 84 -7.89 -16.50 1.43
N TYR A 85 -7.09 -15.96 0.51
CA TYR A 85 -6.47 -16.75 -0.55
C TYR A 85 -5.58 -17.86 0.01
N LEU A 86 -4.68 -17.53 0.96
CA LEU A 86 -3.78 -18.50 1.58
C LEU A 86 -4.57 -19.62 2.30
N ILE A 87 -5.64 -19.25 3.01
CA ILE A 87 -6.51 -20.20 3.71
C ILE A 87 -7.20 -21.13 2.71
N ASN A 88 -7.74 -20.61 1.61
CA ASN A 88 -8.36 -21.44 0.56
C ASN A 88 -7.34 -22.39 -0.08
N VAL A 89 -6.14 -21.91 -0.42
CA VAL A 89 -5.08 -22.75 -0.97
C VAL A 89 -4.65 -23.85 0.01
N MET A 90 -4.53 -23.54 1.31
CA MET A 90 -4.24 -24.55 2.35
C MET A 90 -5.36 -25.58 2.51
N GLN A 91 -6.62 -25.18 2.40
CA GLN A 91 -7.76 -26.10 2.45
C GLN A 91 -7.83 -26.99 1.21
N GLU A 92 -7.62 -26.43 0.01
CA GLU A 92 -7.55 -27.20 -1.23
C GLU A 92 -6.39 -28.20 -1.23
N MET A 93 -5.22 -27.81 -0.71
CA MET A 93 -4.07 -28.71 -0.52
C MET A 93 -4.34 -29.85 0.47
N LYS A 94 -5.21 -29.65 1.47
CA LYS A 94 -5.64 -30.71 2.39
C LYS A 94 -6.62 -31.69 1.77
N ILE A 95 -7.43 -31.24 0.80
CA ILE A 95 -8.54 -32.01 0.23
C ILE A 95 -8.13 -32.74 -1.07
N LYS A 96 -7.20 -32.18 -1.86
CA LYS A 96 -6.71 -32.80 -3.11
C LYS A 96 -5.37 -33.51 -2.92
N LYS A 97 -5.27 -34.75 -3.41
CA LYS A 97 -4.00 -35.52 -3.50
C LYS A 97 -2.98 -34.74 -4.33
N LEU A 98 -1.72 -34.73 -3.88
CA LEU A 98 -0.54 -34.23 -4.59
C LEU A 98 -0.58 -34.66 -6.07
N GLY A 99 -0.85 -33.73 -7.00
CA GLY A 99 -0.82 -34.01 -8.45
C GLY A 99 -2.04 -33.58 -9.28
N GLN A 100 -3.08 -32.98 -8.70
CA GLN A 100 -4.12 -32.29 -9.49
C GLN A 100 -3.74 -30.82 -9.69
N ASP A 101 -3.90 -30.33 -10.93
CA ASP A 101 -3.71 -28.92 -11.27
C ASP A 101 -4.60 -28.07 -10.37
N PHE A 102 -3.96 -27.16 -9.62
CA PHE A 102 -4.65 -26.13 -8.86
C PHE A 102 -5.05 -25.06 -9.87
N ASP A 103 -6.35 -24.82 -10.01
CA ASP A 103 -6.83 -23.60 -10.63
C ASP A 103 -6.44 -22.45 -9.71
N THR A 104 -5.24 -21.91 -9.90
CA THR A 104 -4.81 -20.72 -9.17
C THR A 104 -5.81 -19.61 -9.48
N PRO A 105 -6.59 -19.15 -8.48
CA PRO A 105 -7.46 -18.00 -8.70
C PRO A 105 -6.58 -16.84 -9.13
N LYS A 106 -6.75 -16.38 -10.37
CA LYS A 106 -6.01 -15.21 -10.86
C LYS A 106 -6.22 -14.07 -9.85
N PRO A 107 -5.15 -13.37 -9.43
CA PRO A 107 -5.30 -12.16 -8.63
C PRO A 107 -6.38 -11.30 -9.27
N LYS A 108 -7.44 -10.96 -8.54
CA LYS A 108 -8.23 -9.79 -8.89
C LYS A 108 -7.25 -8.64 -8.73
N SER A 109 -6.68 -8.17 -9.83
CA SER A 109 -5.95 -6.91 -9.86
C SER A 109 -6.99 -5.86 -9.53
N SER A 110 -7.15 -5.57 -8.25
CA SER A 110 -7.89 -4.40 -7.84
C SER A 110 -7.07 -3.24 -8.37
N ALA A 111 -7.68 -2.45 -9.27
CA ALA A 111 -7.05 -1.35 -9.99
C ALA A 111 -6.77 -0.16 -9.07
N HIS A 112 -6.20 -0.42 -7.90
CA HIS A 112 -5.73 0.59 -6.98
C HIS A 112 -4.37 1.04 -7.51
N TRP A 113 -4.33 2.27 -7.99
CA TRP A 113 -3.12 2.92 -8.52
C TRP A 113 -2.38 3.60 -7.37
N PRO A 114 -1.39 2.96 -6.73
CA PRO A 114 -0.57 3.60 -5.70
C PRO A 114 0.09 4.88 -6.22
N GLU A 115 0.38 4.94 -7.52
CA GLU A 115 0.98 6.08 -8.21
C GLU A 115 0.15 7.36 -8.02
N THR A 116 -1.18 7.27 -7.98
CA THR A 116 -2.04 8.44 -7.75
C THR A 116 -1.86 9.00 -6.35
N LEU A 117 -1.78 8.14 -5.34
CA LEU A 117 -1.56 8.59 -3.95
C LEU A 117 -0.17 9.20 -3.79
N TYR A 118 0.86 8.68 -4.47
CA TYR A 118 2.19 9.30 -4.49
C TYR A 118 2.19 10.69 -5.10
N ILE A 119 1.49 10.90 -6.22
CA ILE A 119 1.40 12.22 -6.86
C ILE A 119 0.72 13.22 -5.91
N ILE A 120 -0.39 12.83 -5.29
CA ILE A 120 -1.10 13.68 -4.32
C ILE A 120 -0.19 14.00 -3.14
N PHE A 121 0.55 13.01 -2.63
CA PHE A 121 1.50 13.19 -1.54
C PHE A 121 2.61 14.21 -1.85
N ILE A 122 3.18 14.16 -3.05
CA ILE A 122 4.21 15.12 -3.48
C ILE A 122 3.62 16.53 -3.59
N ILE A 123 2.42 16.66 -4.17
CA ILE A 123 1.71 17.93 -4.27
C ILE A 123 1.42 18.51 -2.88
N ASP A 124 1.05 17.67 -1.92
CA ASP A 124 0.78 18.07 -0.54
C ASP A 124 2.04 18.61 0.17
N ILE A 125 3.19 17.96 -0.02
CA ILE A 125 4.48 18.48 0.46
C ILE A 125 4.77 19.87 -0.12
N LEU A 126 4.49 20.10 -1.41
CA LEU A 126 4.66 21.41 -2.02
C LEU A 126 3.73 22.45 -1.40
N PHE A 127 2.45 22.12 -1.17
CA PHE A 127 1.51 22.99 -0.49
C PHE A 127 1.98 23.37 0.91
N PHE A 128 2.55 22.42 1.65
CA PHE A 128 3.12 22.72 2.94
C PHE A 128 4.32 23.65 2.87
N ILE A 129 5.27 23.41 1.96
CA ILE A 129 6.43 24.28 1.81
C ILE A 129 5.97 25.71 1.47
N LEU A 130 4.97 25.84 0.59
CA LEU A 130 4.35 27.13 0.28
C LEU A 130 3.70 27.79 1.50
N SER A 131 3.13 27.00 2.43
CA SER A 131 2.53 27.52 3.67
C SER A 131 3.56 28.18 4.62
N LEU A 132 4.84 27.82 4.49
CA LEU A 132 5.95 28.37 5.26
C LEU A 132 6.53 29.64 4.63
N LEU A 133 6.25 29.90 3.34
CA LEU A 133 6.75 31.09 2.66
C LEU A 133 5.93 32.32 3.04
N LYS A 134 6.63 33.43 3.22
CA LYS A 134 6.04 34.73 3.48
C LYS A 134 5.77 35.40 2.13
N PHE A 135 4.50 35.47 1.73
CA PHE A 135 4.04 36.28 0.60
C PHE A 135 3.68 37.69 1.06
#